data_AF-A0A2A9G157-F1
#
_entry.id   AF-A0A2A9G157-F1
#
_cell.length_a   1.000
_cell.length_b   1.000
_cell.length_c   1.000
_cell.angle_alpha   90.00
_cell.angle_beta   90.00
_cell.angle_gamma   90.00
#
_symmetry.space_group_name_H-M   'P 1'
#
loop_
_entity.id
_entity.type
_entity.pdbx_description
1 polymer ?
#
loop_
_entity_poly.entity_id
_entity_poly.type
_entity_poly.pdbx_seq_one_letter_code
_entity_poly.pdbx_strand_id
1 'polypeptide(L)'
;MFDATPLSSGCARLYPGVPHVCIGVSPFNGYFTAERLIRLAEWTVEHFADFHFFVPDDVTAYTLEALGYPPARAKQKAHRQSCHVHNKIAAALTAAGVPDPATRILGMARLRELPAYRRVAREAERLFDTDVAFRSACYGASTWVLQNKVGNPPGDDALRLAVRYFLAELPLFAASGAITGNSRSMFAYHQRVPFLENFFDREFALRPDPGQGFLVVRESALEVAGS
;
A
#
# COMPACT_ATOMS: atom_id res chain seq x y z
N MET A 1 -19.70 6.44 -3.91
CA MET A 1 -18.87 7.65 -3.71
C MET A 1 -17.73 7.27 -2.77
N PHE A 2 -16.56 7.89 -2.89
CA PHE A 2 -15.43 7.66 -1.98
C PHE A 2 -15.06 8.97 -1.27
N ASP A 3 -14.82 8.86 0.04
CA ASP A 3 -14.29 9.95 0.85
C ASP A 3 -12.77 9.77 0.98
N ALA A 4 -12.03 10.83 0.70
CA ALA A 4 -10.57 10.86 0.83
C ALA A 4 -10.15 11.84 1.93
N THR A 5 -9.60 11.31 3.01
CA THR A 5 -9.14 12.10 4.17
C THR A 5 -7.62 12.08 4.27
N PRO A 6 -6.93 13.22 4.27
CA PRO A 6 -5.48 13.27 4.51
C PRO A 6 -5.11 12.71 5.88
N LEU A 7 -4.02 11.93 5.95
CA LEU A 7 -3.63 11.26 7.19
C LEU A 7 -3.17 12.23 8.30
N SER A 8 -2.42 13.27 7.91
CA SER A 8 -1.85 14.28 8.79
C SER A 8 -2.04 15.70 8.25
N SER A 9 -1.70 16.72 9.05
CA SER A 9 -1.75 18.13 8.62
C SER A 9 -0.81 18.42 7.43
N GLY A 10 0.32 17.71 7.34
CA GLY A 10 1.25 17.80 6.21
C GLY A 10 0.60 17.27 4.93
N CYS A 11 -0.04 16.11 5.02
CA CYS A 11 -0.81 15.54 3.91
C CYS A 11 -1.96 16.47 3.49
N ALA A 12 -2.64 17.12 4.45
CA ALA A 12 -3.75 18.03 4.16
C ALA A 12 -3.31 19.26 3.36
N ARG A 13 -2.13 19.82 3.65
CA ARG A 13 -1.55 20.92 2.86
C ARG A 13 -1.11 20.47 1.46
N LEU A 14 -0.67 19.23 1.32
CA LEU A 14 -0.22 18.67 0.03
C LEU A 14 -1.36 18.22 -0.89
N TYR A 15 -2.52 17.88 -0.34
CA TYR A 15 -3.60 17.24 -1.08
C TYR A 15 -4.24 18.11 -2.18
N PRO A 16 -4.53 19.41 -1.97
CA PRO A 16 -5.14 20.24 -3.00
C PRO A 16 -4.35 20.26 -4.31
N GLY A 17 -4.99 19.88 -5.41
CA GLY A 17 -4.40 19.86 -6.75
C GLY A 17 -3.19 18.92 -6.90
N VAL A 18 -3.10 17.86 -6.09
CA VAL A 18 -2.07 16.82 -6.30
C VAL A 18 -2.37 16.05 -7.59
N PRO A 19 -1.41 15.91 -8.51
CA PRO A 19 -1.70 15.32 -9.83
C PRO A 19 -1.78 13.79 -9.79
N HIS A 20 -1.07 13.16 -8.84
CA HIS A 20 -0.87 11.71 -8.84
C HIS A 20 -1.35 11.03 -7.55
N VAL A 21 -1.95 9.84 -7.70
CA VAL A 21 -2.25 8.93 -6.60
C VAL A 21 -1.72 7.52 -6.85
N CYS A 22 -1.18 6.87 -5.82
CA CYS A 22 -0.83 5.46 -5.83
C CYS A 22 -1.75 4.69 -4.87
N ILE A 23 -2.58 3.79 -5.39
CA ILE A 23 -3.60 3.07 -4.61
C ILE A 23 -3.08 1.70 -4.21
N GLY A 24 -2.97 1.45 -2.90
CA GLY A 24 -2.60 0.14 -2.38
C GLY A 24 -3.77 -0.84 -2.43
N VAL A 25 -3.57 -2.00 -3.07
CA VAL A 25 -4.53 -3.11 -3.11
C VAL A 25 -3.87 -4.37 -2.56
N SER A 26 -4.17 -4.67 -1.30
CA SER A 26 -3.55 -5.81 -0.62
C SER A 26 -4.23 -7.14 -1.03
N PRO A 27 -3.45 -8.18 -1.38
CA PRO A 27 -3.98 -9.52 -1.58
C PRO A 27 -4.63 -10.09 -0.30
N PHE A 28 -5.58 -11.01 -0.47
CA PHE A 28 -6.33 -11.63 0.64
C PHE A 28 -7.13 -10.64 1.52
N ASN A 29 -7.37 -9.42 1.07
CA ASN A 29 -8.22 -8.47 1.77
C ASN A 29 -9.62 -8.45 1.11
N GLY A 30 -10.63 -8.91 1.85
CA GLY A 30 -12.02 -8.98 1.40
C GLY A 30 -12.65 -7.62 1.08
N TYR A 31 -12.02 -6.51 1.50
CA TYR A 31 -12.42 -5.17 1.11
C TYR A 31 -12.39 -4.98 -0.41
N PHE A 32 -11.35 -5.49 -1.10
CA PHE A 32 -11.14 -5.30 -2.54
C PHE A 32 -11.91 -6.31 -3.40
N THR A 33 -13.24 -6.23 -3.34
CA THR A 33 -14.15 -6.90 -4.26
C THR A 33 -14.01 -6.33 -5.68
N ALA A 34 -14.43 -7.08 -6.70
CA ALA A 34 -14.38 -6.61 -8.08
C ALA A 34 -15.22 -5.33 -8.28
N GLU A 35 -16.43 -5.32 -7.72
CA GLU A 35 -17.36 -4.19 -7.76
C GLU A 35 -16.76 -2.93 -7.10
N ARG A 36 -16.11 -3.09 -5.94
CA ARG A 36 -15.44 -1.97 -5.26
C ARG A 36 -14.25 -1.46 -6.06
N LEU A 37 -13.48 -2.35 -6.68
CA LEU A 37 -12.34 -1.96 -7.52
C LEU A 37 -12.78 -1.18 -8.76
N ILE A 38 -13.93 -1.52 -9.37
CA ILE A 38 -14.51 -0.74 -10.48
C ILE A 38 -14.82 0.68 -10.02
N ARG A 39 -15.60 0.83 -8.94
CA ARG A 39 -15.92 2.17 -8.41
C ARG A 39 -14.68 2.95 -7.98
N LEU A 40 -13.69 2.26 -7.42
CA LEU A 40 -12.43 2.88 -7.01
C LEU A 40 -11.63 3.36 -8.24
N ALA A 41 -11.58 2.58 -9.31
CA ALA A 41 -10.96 2.97 -10.57
C ALA A 41 -11.64 4.19 -11.19
N GLU A 42 -12.97 4.20 -11.25
CA GLU A 42 -13.76 5.35 -11.75
C GLU A 42 -13.45 6.61 -10.95
N TRP A 43 -13.54 6.52 -9.61
CA TRP A 43 -13.20 7.64 -8.72
C TRP A 43 -11.76 8.13 -8.95
N THR A 44 -10.81 7.22 -9.14
CA THR A 44 -9.40 7.55 -9.36
C THR A 44 -9.20 8.36 -10.64
N VAL A 45 -9.82 7.90 -11.74
CA VAL A 45 -9.73 8.55 -13.07
C VAL A 45 -10.37 9.93 -13.04
N GLU A 46 -11.46 10.11 -12.28
CA GLU A 46 -12.15 11.39 -12.15
C GLU A 46 -11.35 12.41 -11.34
N HIS A 47 -10.61 11.97 -10.31
CA HIS A 47 -10.02 12.88 -9.31
C HIS A 47 -8.52 13.18 -9.51
N PHE A 48 -7.80 12.35 -10.26
CA PHE A 48 -6.35 12.50 -10.43
C PHE A 48 -5.94 12.47 -11.90
N ALA A 49 -5.01 13.34 -12.27
CA ALA A 49 -4.48 13.42 -13.63
C ALA A 49 -3.61 12.22 -14.01
N ASP A 50 -2.93 11.63 -13.02
CA ASP A 50 -2.11 10.44 -13.17
C ASP A 50 -2.32 9.48 -11.99
N PHE A 51 -2.13 8.19 -12.19
CA PHE A 51 -2.30 7.22 -11.10
C PHE A 51 -1.63 5.89 -11.37
N HIS A 52 -1.39 5.17 -10.28
CA HIS A 52 -0.98 3.78 -10.29
C HIS A 52 -1.72 2.98 -9.22
N PHE A 53 -1.98 1.71 -9.50
CA PHE A 53 -2.40 0.73 -8.50
C PHE A 53 -1.19 -0.10 -8.11
N PHE A 54 -1.02 -0.35 -6.82
CA PHE A 54 0.07 -1.14 -6.28
C PHE A 54 -0.47 -2.44 -5.66
N VAL A 55 0.14 -3.56 -6.04
CA VAL A 55 -0.11 -4.87 -5.46
C VAL A 55 1.21 -5.39 -4.86
N PRO A 56 1.28 -5.63 -3.55
CA PRO A 56 2.43 -6.25 -2.87
C PRO A 56 2.45 -7.76 -3.15
N ASP A 57 2.64 -8.12 -4.42
CA ASP A 57 2.40 -9.45 -4.99
C ASP A 57 3.23 -10.57 -4.35
N ASP A 58 4.49 -10.74 -4.72
CA ASP A 58 5.31 -11.86 -4.28
C ASP A 58 5.68 -11.78 -2.80
N VAL A 59 5.81 -10.58 -2.24
CA VAL A 59 6.09 -10.34 -0.82
C VAL A 59 4.93 -10.78 0.08
N THR A 60 3.71 -10.94 -0.46
CA THR A 60 2.59 -11.54 0.27
C THR A 60 2.92 -12.95 0.79
N ALA A 61 3.86 -13.65 0.15
CA ALA A 61 4.33 -14.95 0.64
C ALA A 61 4.86 -14.87 2.08
N TYR A 62 5.53 -13.78 2.49
CA TYR A 62 6.03 -13.63 3.85
C TYR A 62 4.92 -13.57 4.89
N THR A 63 3.78 -12.95 4.55
CA THR A 63 2.61 -12.97 5.43
C THR A 63 2.05 -14.38 5.54
N LEU A 64 1.99 -15.15 4.44
CA LEU A 64 1.51 -16.53 4.49
C LEU A 64 2.44 -17.45 5.28
N GLU A 65 3.75 -17.29 5.14
CA GLU A 65 4.76 -18.02 5.94
C GLU A 65 4.64 -17.67 7.43
N ALA A 66 4.44 -16.39 7.77
CA ALA A 66 4.16 -15.96 9.14
C ALA A 66 2.88 -16.58 9.72
N LEU A 67 1.92 -16.95 8.87
CA LEU A 67 0.69 -17.68 9.23
C LEU A 67 0.89 -19.20 9.28
N GLY A 68 2.12 -19.70 9.15
CA GLY A 68 2.46 -21.12 9.26
C GLY A 68 2.37 -21.92 7.95
N TYR A 69 2.20 -21.27 6.79
CA TYR A 69 2.26 -21.98 5.52
C TYR A 69 3.70 -22.37 5.18
N PRO A 70 3.97 -23.61 4.72
CA PRO A 70 5.29 -23.97 4.18
C PRO A 70 5.70 -23.04 3.03
N PRO A 71 6.97 -22.64 2.90
CA PRO A 71 7.42 -21.62 1.94
C PRO A 71 6.98 -21.86 0.48
N ALA A 72 7.09 -23.10 0.00
CA ALA A 72 6.65 -23.45 -1.37
C ALA A 72 5.14 -23.23 -1.57
N ARG A 73 4.33 -23.59 -0.57
CA ARG A 73 2.87 -23.42 -0.58
C ARG A 73 2.49 -21.95 -0.44
N ALA A 74 3.19 -21.21 0.42
CA ALA A 74 3.03 -19.77 0.59
C ALA A 74 3.28 -19.03 -0.74
N LYS A 75 4.41 -19.30 -1.40
CA LYS A 75 4.76 -18.71 -2.70
C LYS A 75 3.72 -19.04 -3.78
N GLN A 76 3.31 -20.30 -3.91
CA GLN A 76 2.30 -20.68 -4.91
C GLN A 76 0.96 -19.98 -4.66
N LYS A 77 0.53 -19.93 -3.39
CA LYS A 77 -0.74 -19.30 -3.00
C LYS A 77 -0.69 -17.78 -3.18
N ALA A 78 0.41 -17.12 -2.81
CA ALA A 78 0.63 -15.69 -3.04
C ALA A 78 0.61 -15.37 -4.54
N HIS A 79 1.31 -16.13 -5.36
CA HIS A 79 1.34 -15.92 -6.81
C HIS A 79 -0.06 -16.01 -7.44
N ARG A 80 -0.81 -17.11 -7.18
CA ARG A 80 -2.17 -17.28 -7.72
C ARG A 80 -3.10 -16.14 -7.34
N GLN A 81 -3.03 -15.69 -6.10
CA GLN A 81 -3.90 -14.64 -5.59
C GLN A 81 -3.49 -13.26 -6.09
N SER A 82 -2.19 -13.02 -6.26
CA SER A 82 -1.70 -11.79 -6.88
C SER A 82 -2.12 -11.70 -8.34
N CYS A 83 -1.98 -12.76 -9.13
CA CYS A 83 -2.49 -12.78 -10.51
C CYS A 83 -3.99 -12.46 -10.56
N HIS A 84 -4.77 -13.03 -9.64
CA HIS A 84 -6.20 -12.74 -9.55
C HIS A 84 -6.48 -11.26 -9.21
N VAL A 85 -5.74 -10.67 -8.27
CA VAL A 85 -5.87 -9.24 -7.92
C VAL A 85 -5.45 -8.34 -9.08
N HIS A 86 -4.33 -8.62 -9.75
CA HIS A 86 -3.91 -7.91 -10.96
C HIS A 86 -4.99 -7.92 -12.03
N ASN A 87 -5.58 -9.09 -12.32
CA ASN A 87 -6.65 -9.21 -13.31
C ASN A 87 -7.91 -8.43 -12.91
N LYS A 88 -8.29 -8.44 -11.63
CA LYS A 88 -9.43 -7.64 -11.14
C LYS A 88 -9.19 -6.14 -11.31
N ILE A 89 -7.99 -5.66 -10.97
CA ILE A 89 -7.63 -4.25 -11.15
C ILE A 89 -7.62 -3.90 -12.64
N ALA A 90 -7.00 -4.74 -13.48
CA ALA A 90 -6.96 -4.52 -14.92
C ALA A 90 -8.37 -4.44 -15.52
N ALA A 91 -9.27 -5.34 -15.14
CA ALA A 91 -10.67 -5.31 -15.57
C ALA A 91 -11.40 -4.05 -15.11
N ALA A 92 -11.19 -3.62 -13.86
CA ALA A 92 -11.76 -2.38 -13.33
C ALA A 92 -11.26 -1.14 -14.09
N LEU A 93 -9.97 -1.07 -14.37
CA LEU A 93 -9.36 0.01 -15.16
C LEU A 93 -9.88 0.02 -16.60
N THR A 94 -10.03 -1.15 -17.25
CA THR A 94 -10.66 -1.25 -18.57
C THR A 94 -12.09 -0.72 -18.54
N ALA A 95 -12.88 -1.09 -17.52
CA ALA A 95 -14.26 -0.60 -17.37
C ALA A 95 -14.31 0.93 -17.18
N ALA A 96 -13.32 1.51 -16.51
CA ALA A 96 -13.15 2.95 -16.35
C ALA A 96 -12.54 3.66 -17.59
N GLY A 97 -12.38 2.95 -18.72
CA GLY A 97 -11.89 3.53 -19.98
C GLY A 97 -10.38 3.78 -20.04
N VAL A 98 -9.60 3.17 -19.14
CA VAL A 98 -8.15 3.37 -19.07
C VAL A 98 -7.44 2.56 -20.16
N PRO A 99 -6.68 3.19 -21.07
CA PRO A 99 -5.88 2.46 -22.05
C PRO A 99 -4.71 1.73 -21.36
N ASP A 100 -4.36 0.57 -21.89
CA ASP A 100 -3.27 -0.29 -21.40
C ASP A 100 -3.19 -0.46 -19.87
N PRO A 101 -4.23 -1.02 -19.21
CA PRO A 101 -4.33 -1.12 -17.75
C PRO A 101 -3.10 -1.69 -17.05
N ALA A 102 -2.42 -2.65 -17.67
CA ALA A 102 -1.23 -3.29 -17.10
C ALA A 102 -0.11 -2.29 -16.78
N THR A 103 0.01 -1.21 -17.56
CA THR A 103 1.00 -0.15 -17.34
C THR A 103 0.73 0.68 -16.08
N ARG A 104 -0.51 0.66 -15.60
CA ARG A 104 -0.97 1.35 -14.38
C ARG A 104 -0.85 0.49 -13.13
N ILE A 105 -0.47 -0.79 -13.26
CA ILE A 105 -0.34 -1.70 -12.13
C ILE A 105 1.13 -1.93 -11.81
N LEU A 106 1.50 -1.68 -10.55
CA LEU A 106 2.83 -1.88 -9.99
C LEU A 106 2.81 -3.16 -9.15
N GLY A 107 3.53 -4.17 -9.60
CA GLY A 107 3.92 -5.34 -8.79
C GLY A 107 5.36 -5.24 -8.33
N MET A 108 5.79 -6.10 -7.41
CA MET A 108 7.12 -6.03 -6.82
C MET A 108 8.23 -6.26 -7.84
N ALA A 109 8.01 -7.13 -8.83
CA ALA A 109 8.98 -7.35 -9.91
C ALA A 109 9.32 -6.05 -10.66
N ARG A 110 8.29 -5.24 -10.98
CA ARG A 110 8.50 -3.93 -11.63
C ARG A 110 9.14 -2.92 -10.68
N LEU A 111 8.65 -2.84 -9.44
CA LEU A 111 9.20 -1.90 -8.45
C LEU A 111 10.68 -2.14 -8.18
N ARG A 112 11.09 -3.40 -8.10
CA ARG A 112 12.49 -3.77 -7.90
C ARG A 112 13.39 -3.33 -9.02
N GLU A 113 12.90 -2.96 -10.20
CA GLU A 113 13.71 -2.39 -11.28
C GLU A 113 13.84 -0.86 -11.23
N LEU A 114 13.02 -0.19 -10.42
CA LEU A 114 13.00 1.27 -10.36
C LEU A 114 14.08 1.82 -9.42
N PRO A 115 14.97 2.72 -9.88
CA PRO A 115 16.05 3.27 -9.04
C PRO A 115 15.55 3.98 -7.78
N ALA A 116 14.45 4.74 -7.87
CA ALA A 116 13.86 5.44 -6.74
C ALA A 116 13.35 4.46 -5.66
N TYR A 117 12.73 3.35 -6.08
CA TYR A 117 12.31 2.29 -5.16
C TYR A 117 13.52 1.67 -4.45
N ARG A 118 14.54 1.24 -5.22
CA ARG A 118 15.78 0.64 -4.67
C ARG A 118 16.49 1.56 -3.67
N ARG A 119 16.51 2.87 -3.94
CA ARG A 119 17.11 3.87 -3.03
C ARG A 119 16.42 3.85 -1.67
N VAL A 120 15.09 3.98 -1.65
CA VAL A 120 14.33 4.06 -0.41
C VAL A 120 14.29 2.72 0.31
N ALA A 121 14.20 1.61 -0.43
CA ALA A 121 14.27 0.26 0.14
C ALA A 121 15.58 0.03 0.89
N ARG A 122 16.73 0.36 0.29
CA ARG A 122 18.04 0.24 0.97
C ARG A 122 18.15 1.10 2.22
N GLU A 123 17.60 2.31 2.18
CA GLU A 123 17.61 3.19 3.35
C GLU A 123 16.72 2.66 4.48
N ALA A 124 15.53 2.16 4.13
CA ALA A 124 14.65 1.50 5.08
C ALA A 124 15.29 0.25 5.71
N GLU A 125 15.95 -0.59 4.92
CA GLU A 125 16.70 -1.76 5.40
C GLU A 125 17.85 -1.33 6.33
N ARG A 126 18.65 -0.34 5.93
CA ARG A 126 19.74 0.20 6.75
C ARG A 126 19.23 0.73 8.10
N LEU A 127 18.15 1.48 8.09
CA LEU A 127 17.54 2.01 9.33
C LEU A 127 16.91 0.91 10.17
N PHE A 128 16.31 -0.11 9.55
CA PHE A 128 15.82 -1.27 10.28
C PHE A 128 16.94 -2.00 11.03
N ASP A 129 18.13 -2.08 10.46
CA ASP A 129 19.28 -2.72 11.11
C ASP A 129 19.92 -1.83 12.19
N THR A 130 19.97 -0.50 11.96
CA THR A 130 20.77 0.42 12.78
C THR A 130 19.98 1.25 13.80
N ASP A 131 18.69 1.47 13.60
CA ASP A 131 17.82 2.28 14.46
C ASP A 131 16.81 1.38 15.20
N VAL A 132 17.01 1.26 16.52
CA VAL A 132 16.18 0.42 17.39
C VAL A 132 14.73 0.91 17.45
N ALA A 133 14.50 2.23 17.46
CA ALA A 133 13.17 2.80 17.55
C ALA A 133 12.40 2.57 16.24
N PHE A 134 13.06 2.80 15.10
CA PHE A 134 12.49 2.49 13.79
C PHE A 134 12.18 1.00 13.63
N ARG A 135 13.13 0.12 14.01
CA ARG A 135 12.91 -1.34 13.98
C ARG A 135 11.72 -1.76 14.84
N SER A 136 11.61 -1.23 16.06
CA SER A 136 10.48 -1.51 16.95
C SER A 136 9.16 -1.07 16.33
N ALA A 137 9.11 0.11 15.72
CA ALA A 137 7.93 0.61 15.03
C ALA A 137 7.53 -0.26 13.82
N CYS A 138 8.50 -0.72 13.01
CA CYS A 138 8.24 -1.66 11.91
C CYS A 138 7.66 -2.99 12.38
N TYR A 139 8.15 -3.51 13.51
CA TYR A 139 7.53 -4.69 14.15
C TYR A 139 6.11 -4.38 14.64
N GLY A 140 5.88 -3.22 15.24
CA GLY A 140 4.53 -2.78 15.65
C GLY A 140 3.53 -2.74 14.49
N ALA A 141 3.91 -2.20 13.34
CA ALA A 141 3.09 -2.21 12.12
C ALA A 141 2.78 -3.64 11.66
N SER A 142 3.78 -4.52 11.71
CA SER A 142 3.66 -5.92 11.29
C SER A 142 2.76 -6.74 12.22
N THR A 143 2.87 -6.49 13.53
CA THR A 143 1.97 -7.04 14.55
C THR A 143 0.52 -6.67 14.26
N TRP A 144 0.25 -5.39 13.98
CA TRP A 144 -1.09 -4.91 13.67
C TRP A 144 -1.69 -5.62 12.43
N VAL A 145 -0.89 -5.79 11.37
CA VAL A 145 -1.32 -6.53 10.16
C VAL A 145 -1.63 -7.99 10.46
N LEU A 146 -0.79 -8.67 11.25
CA LEU A 146 -0.97 -10.08 11.59
C LEU A 146 -2.12 -10.31 12.56
N GLN A 147 -2.24 -9.51 13.63
CA GLN A 147 -3.31 -9.65 14.64
C GLN A 147 -4.70 -9.55 14.00
N ASN A 148 -4.89 -8.63 13.05
CA ASN A 148 -6.13 -8.53 12.28
C ASN A 148 -6.47 -9.80 11.46
N LYS A 149 -5.50 -10.70 11.24
CA LYS A 149 -5.69 -11.97 10.50
C LYS A 149 -5.81 -13.20 11.39
N VAL A 150 -5.16 -13.25 12.55
CA VAL A 150 -5.09 -14.46 13.40
C VAL A 150 -5.78 -14.33 14.77
N GLY A 151 -6.16 -13.13 15.20
CA GLY A 151 -6.82 -12.89 16.48
C GLY A 151 -5.94 -13.09 17.73
N ASN A 152 -4.72 -13.63 17.59
CA ASN A 152 -3.75 -13.83 18.66
C ASN A 152 -2.42 -13.09 18.36
N PRO A 153 -1.61 -12.76 19.38
CA PRO A 153 -0.28 -12.19 19.17
C PRO A 153 0.62 -13.16 18.37
N PRO A 154 1.25 -12.68 17.28
CA PRO A 154 2.19 -13.49 16.52
C PRO A 154 3.48 -13.74 17.31
N GLY A 155 4.08 -14.93 17.16
CA GLY A 155 5.40 -15.23 17.72
C GLY A 155 6.53 -14.52 16.96
N ASP A 156 7.72 -14.48 17.57
CA ASP A 156 8.88 -13.72 17.05
C ASP A 156 9.28 -14.10 15.62
N ASP A 157 9.24 -15.38 15.27
CA ASP A 157 9.55 -15.85 13.91
C ASP A 157 8.53 -15.35 12.88
N ALA A 158 7.25 -15.34 13.24
CA ALA A 158 6.19 -14.80 12.39
C ALA A 158 6.34 -13.29 12.20
N LEU A 159 6.75 -12.56 13.24
CA LEU A 159 7.04 -11.13 13.15
C LEU A 159 8.25 -10.83 12.28
N ARG A 160 9.33 -11.62 12.37
CA ARG A 160 10.50 -11.52 11.49
C ARG A 160 10.14 -11.72 10.01
N LEU A 161 9.16 -12.56 9.70
CA LEU A 161 8.68 -12.74 8.34
C LEU A 161 7.76 -11.59 7.92
N ALA A 162 6.77 -11.23 8.73
CA ALA A 162 5.81 -10.19 8.39
C ALA A 162 6.45 -8.80 8.20
N VAL A 163 7.51 -8.48 8.94
CA VAL A 163 8.21 -7.20 8.77
C VAL A 163 8.84 -7.04 7.39
N ARG A 164 9.21 -8.14 6.72
CA ARG A 164 9.72 -8.11 5.34
C ARG A 164 8.66 -7.66 4.35
N TYR A 165 7.39 -8.01 4.58
CA TYR A 165 6.28 -7.50 3.79
C TYR A 165 6.12 -5.98 3.98
N PHE A 166 6.13 -5.53 5.24
CA PHE A 166 6.00 -4.10 5.54
C PHE A 166 7.14 -3.25 4.97
N LEU A 167 8.40 -3.69 5.15
CA LEU A 167 9.57 -3.01 4.59
C LEU A 167 9.53 -2.93 3.07
N ALA A 168 8.93 -3.91 2.39
CA ALA A 168 8.79 -3.89 0.94
C ALA A 168 7.76 -2.88 0.43
N GLU A 169 6.72 -2.56 1.21
CA GLU A 169 5.72 -1.55 0.89
C GLU A 169 6.17 -0.13 1.24
N LEU A 170 7.01 0.01 2.27
CA LEU A 170 7.45 1.29 2.82
C LEU A 170 7.99 2.29 1.77
N PRO A 171 8.74 1.88 0.74
CA PRO A 171 9.14 2.77 -0.35
C PRO A 171 7.98 3.47 -1.07
N LEU A 172 6.83 2.81 -1.23
CA LEU A 172 5.67 3.44 -1.87
C LEU A 172 4.99 4.44 -0.94
N PHE A 173 4.93 4.17 0.36
CA PHE A 173 4.44 5.15 1.32
C PHE A 173 5.35 6.38 1.37
N ALA A 174 6.66 6.18 1.26
CA ALA A 174 7.66 7.22 1.38
C ALA A 174 7.90 8.02 0.09
N ALA A 175 7.72 7.42 -1.09
CA ALA A 175 8.20 8.00 -2.34
C ALA A 175 7.43 7.54 -3.59
N SER A 176 6.12 7.24 -3.50
CA SER A 176 5.34 6.84 -4.69
C SER A 176 5.45 7.84 -5.84
N GLY A 177 5.55 9.15 -5.54
CA GLY A 177 5.80 10.17 -6.57
C GLY A 177 7.10 9.94 -7.33
N ALA A 178 8.25 9.93 -6.63
CA ALA A 178 9.56 9.72 -7.26
C ALA A 178 9.66 8.37 -7.98
N ILE A 179 8.96 7.35 -7.48
CA ILE A 179 8.92 6.01 -8.08
C ILE A 179 8.17 6.00 -9.41
N THR A 180 7.11 6.79 -9.53
CA THR A 180 6.29 6.88 -10.77
C THR A 180 6.66 8.06 -11.66
N GLY A 181 7.71 8.83 -11.31
CA GLY A 181 8.14 10.00 -12.07
C GLY A 181 7.33 11.28 -11.81
N ASN A 182 6.56 11.31 -10.72
CA ASN A 182 5.72 12.43 -10.32
C ASN A 182 6.34 13.26 -9.18
N SER A 183 6.28 14.58 -9.28
CA SER A 183 6.82 15.50 -8.26
C SER A 183 5.99 15.58 -6.98
N ARG A 184 4.68 15.32 -7.07
CA ARG A 184 3.74 15.28 -5.96
C ARG A 184 2.82 14.07 -6.11
N SER A 185 2.65 13.31 -5.04
CA SER A 185 1.84 12.10 -5.03
C SER A 185 1.21 11.85 -3.66
N MET A 186 0.01 11.27 -3.67
CA MET A 186 -0.56 10.65 -2.48
C MET A 186 -0.50 9.14 -2.59
N PHE A 187 -0.13 8.43 -1.52
CA PHE A 187 -0.45 7.02 -1.39
C PHE A 187 -1.84 6.88 -0.76
N ALA A 188 -2.72 6.07 -1.33
CA ALA A 188 -4.10 5.92 -0.89
C ALA A 188 -4.39 4.49 -0.38
N TYR A 189 -5.01 4.40 0.79
CA TYR A 189 -5.46 3.13 1.37
C TYR A 189 -6.70 3.31 2.25
N HIS A 190 -7.47 2.26 2.49
CA HIS A 190 -8.75 2.35 3.23
C HIS A 190 -8.60 2.39 4.76
N GLN A 191 -7.41 2.09 5.28
CA GLN A 191 -7.13 1.99 6.71
C GLN A 191 -6.03 2.96 7.14
N ARG A 192 -6.13 3.38 8.41
CA ARG A 192 -5.05 4.09 9.11
C ARG A 192 -4.12 3.04 9.70
N VAL A 193 -2.83 3.29 9.61
CA VAL A 193 -1.79 2.43 10.18
C VAL A 193 -0.99 3.31 11.15
N PRO A 194 -0.89 2.97 12.45
CA PRO A 194 -0.24 3.82 13.45
C PRO A 194 1.19 4.22 13.08
N PHE A 195 1.96 3.29 12.50
CA PHE A 195 3.30 3.62 11.97
C PHE A 195 3.26 4.77 10.97
N LEU A 196 2.28 4.81 10.08
CA LEU A 196 2.19 5.84 9.05
C LEU A 196 1.83 7.20 9.63
N GLU A 197 1.09 7.26 10.74
CA GLU A 197 0.80 8.52 11.42
C GLU A 197 2.11 9.16 11.90
N ASN A 198 2.90 8.42 12.67
CA ASN A 198 4.21 8.87 13.16
C ASN A 198 5.20 9.16 12.02
N PHE A 199 5.16 8.36 10.95
CA PHE A 199 6.00 8.55 9.77
C PHE A 199 5.69 9.85 9.03
N PHE A 200 4.40 10.17 8.83
CA PHE A 200 3.99 11.42 8.17
C PHE A 200 4.05 12.64 9.09
N ASP A 201 4.13 12.45 10.40
CA ASP A 201 4.49 13.47 11.39
C ASP A 201 6.00 13.62 11.58
N ARG A 202 6.79 12.86 10.80
CA ARG A 202 8.27 12.94 10.71
C ARG A 202 8.98 12.57 12.01
N GLU A 203 8.43 11.64 12.76
CA GLU A 203 8.99 11.14 14.02
C GLU A 203 10.12 10.11 13.83
N PHE A 204 10.33 9.62 12.61
CA PHE A 204 11.38 8.66 12.29
C PHE A 204 12.55 9.29 11.52
N ALA A 205 13.70 8.59 11.54
CA ALA A 205 14.86 8.93 10.72
C ALA A 205 14.53 8.82 9.21
N LEU A 206 13.81 7.78 8.81
CA LEU A 206 13.22 7.71 7.47
C LEU A 206 12.09 8.74 7.38
N ARG A 207 12.11 9.56 6.32
CA ARG A 207 11.09 10.59 6.09
C ARG A 207 10.43 10.41 4.72
N PRO A 208 9.16 10.80 4.56
CA PRO A 208 8.56 10.88 3.24
C PRO A 208 9.31 11.91 2.38
N ASP A 209 9.49 11.59 1.11
CA ASP A 209 10.08 12.49 0.12
C ASP A 209 9.23 13.78 0.01
N PRO A 210 9.82 14.93 -0.36
CA PRO A 210 9.06 16.14 -0.63
C PRO A 210 7.95 15.88 -1.66
N GLY A 211 6.73 16.35 -1.36
CA GLY A 211 5.56 16.15 -2.23
C GLY A 211 4.86 14.79 -2.05
N GLN A 212 5.35 13.91 -1.19
CA GLN A 212 4.66 12.66 -0.82
C GLN A 212 3.68 12.90 0.33
N GLY A 213 2.46 12.40 0.18
CA GLY A 213 1.45 12.35 1.24
C GLY A 213 0.70 11.00 1.31
N PHE A 214 -0.28 10.93 2.19
CA PHE A 214 -1.13 9.76 2.38
C PHE A 214 -2.60 10.15 2.52
N LEU A 215 -3.47 9.40 1.85
CA LEU A 215 -4.93 9.52 1.90
C LEU A 215 -5.55 8.24 2.47
N VAL A 216 -6.44 8.42 3.43
CA VAL A 216 -7.37 7.38 3.86
C VAL A 216 -8.59 7.47 2.95
N VAL A 217 -8.79 6.47 2.09
CA VAL A 217 -9.86 6.44 1.07
C VAL A 217 -10.88 5.36 1.40
N ARG A 218 -12.10 5.75 1.73
CA ARG A 218 -13.18 4.84 2.12
C ARG A 218 -14.39 5.08 1.23
N GLU A 219 -15.16 4.04 0.98
CA GLU A 219 -16.46 4.22 0.36
C GLU A 219 -17.35 5.00 1.33
N SER A 220 -17.91 6.11 0.87
CA SER A 220 -18.88 6.88 1.64
C SER A 220 -20.05 5.94 1.93
N ALA A 221 -20.47 5.85 3.19
CA ALA A 221 -21.74 5.18 3.47
C ALA A 221 -22.81 5.93 2.67
N LEU A 222 -23.50 5.24 1.77
CA LEU A 222 -24.75 5.77 1.25
C LEU A 222 -25.59 6.02 2.51
N GLU A 223 -25.90 7.29 2.80
CA GLU A 223 -27.04 7.58 3.65
C GLU A 223 -28.21 6.83 3.00
N VAL A 224 -28.61 5.73 3.62
CA VAL A 224 -29.92 5.16 3.34
C VAL A 224 -30.86 6.25 3.78
N ALA A 225 -31.32 7.07 2.83
CA ALA A 225 -32.39 8.02 3.05
C ALA A 225 -33.53 7.22 3.66
N GLY A 226 -33.70 7.38 4.96
CA GLY A 226 -34.73 6.71 5.73
C GLY A 226 -36.08 7.16 5.23
N SER A 227 -36.83 6.16 4.74
CA SER A 227 -38.27 5.93 4.95
C SER A 227 -39.23 7.10 4.71
#